data_AF-A0A8J8HLN5-F1
#
_entry.id   AF-A0A8J8HLN5-F1
#
_cell.length_a   1.000
_cell.length_b   1.000
_cell.length_c   1.000
_cell.angle_alpha   90.00
_cell.angle_beta   90.00
_cell.angle_gamma   90.00
#
_symmetry.space_group_name_H-M   'P 1'
#
loop_
_entity.id
_entity.type
_entity.pdbx_description
1 polymer ?
#
loop_
_entity_poly.entity_id
_entity_poly.type
_entity_poly.pdbx_seq_one_letter_code
_entity_poly.pdbx_strand_id
1 'polypeptide(L)'
;MDETSMQPLSPDPEAAPLDPGASPELTRAILARTSGDPCHRLQSLACDFVDGTLEAGQASLVRLHLGHCEACSALVEALTSLRTDLPAMTEVDPGPWFTQAVLRATRHQPIRRSADLRGLWWRLMHRPRISLETAYLGAAAGLMGTYLPLPALAPRVPALVQPLGDSALRVAGQVAQAERRTSASLQRSLRPIVSPRPAPRPRGSLWQRLSSWIRTRLQVFRRTPPPPPSPEAKMPPSANP
;
A
#
# COMPACT_ATOMS: atom_id res chain seq x y z
N MET A 1 38.55 -17.05 -72.59
CA MET A 1 37.38 -16.56 -71.84
C MET A 1 37.17 -17.54 -70.71
N ASP A 2 37.51 -17.07 -69.52
CA ASP A 2 37.91 -17.85 -68.36
C ASP A 2 36.79 -18.70 -67.73
N GLU A 3 37.07 -20.00 -67.64
CA GLU A 3 36.41 -20.93 -66.72
C GLU A 3 36.89 -20.65 -65.30
N THR A 4 36.12 -19.85 -64.58
CA THR A 4 36.26 -19.61 -63.14
C THR A 4 36.07 -20.93 -62.38
N SER A 5 37.18 -21.59 -62.08
CA SER A 5 37.27 -22.74 -61.18
C SER A 5 36.75 -22.38 -59.79
N MET A 6 35.56 -22.88 -59.44
CA MET A 6 35.10 -22.97 -58.05
C MET A 6 35.89 -24.06 -57.35
N GLN A 7 36.93 -23.65 -56.61
CA GLN A 7 37.60 -24.51 -55.64
C GLN A 7 36.62 -24.88 -54.52
N PRO A 8 36.48 -26.16 -54.17
CA PRO A 8 35.72 -26.57 -52.99
C PRO A 8 36.44 -26.05 -51.74
N LEU A 9 35.71 -25.25 -50.96
CA LEU A 9 36.14 -24.76 -49.66
C LEU A 9 36.48 -25.97 -48.79
N SER A 10 37.75 -26.14 -48.46
CA SER A 10 38.22 -27.17 -47.53
C SER A 10 37.43 -27.09 -46.22
N PRO A 11 37.00 -28.21 -45.63
CA PRO A 11 36.39 -28.19 -44.31
C PRO A 11 37.41 -27.67 -43.30
N ASP A 12 37.03 -26.61 -42.57
CA ASP A 12 37.86 -25.99 -41.54
C ASP A 12 38.40 -27.05 -40.56
N PRO A 13 39.67 -26.93 -40.15
CA PRO A 13 40.28 -27.84 -39.20
C PRO A 13 39.55 -27.73 -37.86
N GLU A 14 38.93 -28.83 -37.47
CA GLU A 14 38.92 -29.29 -36.09
C GLU A 14 38.47 -28.20 -35.11
N ALA A 15 37.18 -27.88 -35.17
CA ALA A 15 36.48 -27.21 -34.09
C ALA A 15 36.74 -28.02 -32.81
N ALA A 16 37.71 -27.53 -32.02
CA ALA A 16 38.03 -28.08 -30.72
C ALA A 16 36.71 -28.31 -29.97
N PRO A 17 36.49 -29.52 -29.42
CA PRO A 17 35.26 -29.81 -28.68
C PRO A 17 35.17 -28.77 -27.57
N LEU A 18 34.23 -27.83 -27.73
CA LEU A 18 33.85 -26.91 -26.66
C LEU A 18 33.62 -27.78 -25.44
N ASP A 19 34.45 -27.58 -24.42
CA ASP A 19 34.47 -28.38 -23.21
C ASP A 19 33.04 -28.55 -22.70
N PRO A 20 32.43 -29.75 -22.82
CA PRO A 20 31.07 -30.00 -22.38
C PRO A 20 30.93 -29.93 -20.85
N GLY A 21 32.02 -29.59 -20.14
CA GLY A 21 32.14 -29.49 -18.70
C GLY A 21 31.62 -28.20 -18.05
N ALA A 22 31.04 -27.25 -18.80
CA ALA A 22 30.21 -26.21 -18.17
C ALA A 22 28.94 -26.88 -17.62
N SER A 23 29.07 -27.44 -16.41
CA SER A 23 28.04 -28.28 -15.83
C SER A 23 26.69 -27.55 -15.87
N PRO A 24 25.63 -28.15 -16.45
CA PRO A 24 24.32 -27.52 -16.55
C PRO A 24 23.76 -27.17 -15.15
N GLU A 25 24.22 -27.88 -14.14
CA GLU A 25 24.04 -27.59 -12.71
C GLU A 25 24.61 -26.23 -12.30
N LEU A 26 25.86 -25.89 -12.65
CA LEU A 26 26.45 -24.58 -12.35
C LEU A 26 25.70 -23.45 -13.05
N THR A 27 25.36 -23.63 -14.34
CA THR A 27 24.59 -22.63 -15.09
C THR A 27 23.22 -22.41 -14.46
N ARG A 28 22.52 -23.48 -14.07
CA ARG A 28 21.26 -23.38 -13.29
C ARG A 28 21.47 -22.69 -11.95
N ALA A 29 22.53 -23.01 -11.22
CA ALA A 29 22.81 -22.42 -9.92
C ALA A 29 23.12 -20.90 -10.02
N ILE A 30 23.92 -20.50 -11.00
CA ILE A 30 24.24 -19.08 -11.26
C ILE A 30 22.97 -18.34 -11.71
N LEU A 31 22.18 -18.93 -12.62
CA LEU A 31 20.92 -18.32 -13.04
C LEU A 31 19.95 -18.21 -11.87
N ALA A 32 19.73 -19.27 -11.09
CA ALA A 32 18.88 -19.22 -9.90
C ALA A 32 19.32 -18.14 -8.91
N ARG A 33 20.63 -17.93 -8.74
CA ARG A 33 21.16 -16.94 -7.81
C ARG A 33 21.13 -15.50 -8.35
N THR A 34 21.24 -15.31 -9.65
CA THR A 34 21.31 -13.97 -10.27
C THR A 34 19.97 -13.48 -10.81
N SER A 35 19.10 -14.37 -11.26
CA SER A 35 17.77 -14.02 -11.79
C SER A 35 16.70 -13.87 -10.71
N GLY A 36 17.02 -14.24 -9.46
CA GLY A 36 16.11 -14.21 -8.32
C GLY A 36 14.99 -15.26 -8.44
N ASP A 37 14.12 -15.31 -7.44
CA ASP A 37 12.93 -16.16 -7.50
C ASP A 37 11.91 -15.54 -8.48
N PRO A 38 11.65 -16.16 -9.64
CA PRO A 38 10.71 -15.63 -10.62
C PRO A 38 9.29 -15.53 -10.05
N CYS A 39 8.92 -16.38 -9.10
CA CYS A 39 7.60 -16.35 -8.45
C CYS A 39 7.45 -15.08 -7.61
N HIS A 40 8.45 -14.77 -6.78
CA HIS A 40 8.46 -13.53 -5.99
C HIS A 40 8.43 -12.29 -6.88
N ARG A 41 9.17 -12.30 -7.99
CA ARG A 41 9.14 -11.19 -8.96
C ARG A 41 7.76 -11.05 -9.59
N LEU A 42 7.12 -12.14 -10.01
CA LEU A 42 5.77 -12.11 -10.54
C LEU A 42 4.76 -11.58 -9.51
N GLN A 43 4.85 -12.00 -8.24
CA GLN A 43 3.97 -11.51 -7.17
C GLN A 43 4.02 -9.98 -7.06
N SER A 44 5.20 -9.37 -7.20
CA SER A 44 5.35 -7.91 -7.20
C SER A 44 4.76 -7.22 -8.42
N LEU A 45 4.66 -7.92 -9.56
CA LEU A 45 4.13 -7.40 -10.84
C LEU A 45 2.68 -7.81 -11.10
N ALA A 46 2.07 -8.64 -10.24
CA ALA A 46 0.80 -9.27 -10.50
C ALA A 46 -0.34 -8.25 -10.61
N CYS A 47 -0.36 -7.22 -9.74
CA CYS A 47 -1.36 -6.15 -9.81
C CYS A 47 -1.24 -5.36 -11.12
N ASP A 48 -0.04 -4.89 -11.47
CA ASP A 48 0.19 -4.15 -12.73
C ASP A 48 -0.15 -4.98 -13.97
N PHE A 49 0.11 -6.29 -13.92
CA PHE A 49 -0.27 -7.22 -14.98
C PHE A 49 -1.81 -7.34 -15.10
N VAL A 50 -2.51 -7.54 -13.98
CA VAL A 50 -3.97 -7.64 -13.95
C VAL A 50 -4.62 -6.34 -14.37
N ASP A 51 -4.07 -5.19 -14.00
CA ASP A 51 -4.56 -3.86 -14.38
C ASP A 51 -4.23 -3.49 -15.84
N GLY A 52 -3.27 -4.19 -16.46
CA GLY A 52 -2.82 -3.93 -17.82
C GLY A 52 -1.89 -2.73 -17.95
N THR A 53 -1.24 -2.31 -16.85
CA THR A 53 -0.30 -1.19 -16.81
C THR A 53 1.15 -1.60 -17.08
N LEU A 54 1.42 -2.92 -17.10
CA LEU A 54 2.74 -3.49 -17.29
C LEU A 54 3.30 -3.29 -18.71
N GLU A 55 4.59 -3.01 -18.84
CA GLU A 55 5.27 -2.88 -20.14
C GLU A 55 5.17 -4.18 -20.96
N ALA A 56 5.04 -4.09 -22.29
CA ALA A 56 4.85 -5.25 -23.17
C ALA A 56 5.91 -6.36 -22.99
N GLY A 57 7.18 -5.99 -22.77
CA GLY A 57 8.26 -6.94 -22.52
C GLY A 57 8.17 -7.65 -21.16
N GLN A 58 7.67 -6.97 -20.13
CA GLN A 58 7.44 -7.58 -18.83
C GLN A 58 6.19 -8.46 -18.85
N ALA A 59 5.14 -8.03 -19.56
CA ALA A 59 3.91 -8.80 -19.73
C ALA A 59 4.14 -10.12 -20.48
N SER A 60 5.04 -10.15 -21.47
CA SER A 60 5.40 -11.41 -22.14
C SER A 60 6.12 -12.38 -21.21
N LEU A 61 7.04 -11.89 -20.36
CA LEU A 61 7.72 -12.71 -19.35
C LEU A 61 6.75 -13.27 -18.31
N VAL A 62 5.81 -12.46 -17.82
CA VAL A 62 4.76 -12.91 -16.90
C VAL A 62 3.91 -14.00 -17.55
N ARG A 63 3.41 -13.79 -18.77
CA ARG A 63 2.62 -14.81 -19.50
C ARG A 63 3.38 -16.12 -19.68
N LEU A 64 4.67 -16.06 -20.00
CA LEU A 64 5.52 -17.24 -20.13
C LEU A 64 5.63 -17.99 -18.79
N HIS A 65 5.81 -17.28 -17.67
CA HIS A 65 5.86 -17.91 -16.36
C HIS A 65 4.51 -18.50 -15.92
N LEU A 66 3.40 -17.80 -16.17
CA LEU A 66 2.05 -18.29 -15.88
C LEU A 66 1.74 -19.61 -16.61
N GLY A 67 2.33 -19.82 -17.80
CA GLY A 67 2.22 -21.09 -18.52
C GLY A 67 2.94 -22.28 -17.86
N HIS A 68 3.81 -22.04 -16.86
CA HIS A 68 4.62 -23.08 -16.22
C HIS A 68 4.39 -23.20 -14.70
N CYS A 69 3.80 -22.20 -14.05
CA CYS A 69 3.62 -22.15 -12.60
C CYS A 69 2.14 -22.00 -12.21
N GLU A 70 1.52 -23.11 -11.79
CA GLU A 70 0.12 -23.18 -11.39
C GLU A 70 -0.21 -22.25 -10.21
N ALA A 71 0.68 -22.16 -9.21
CA ALA A 71 0.49 -21.29 -8.05
C ALA A 71 0.40 -19.80 -8.44
N CYS A 72 1.24 -19.35 -9.37
CA CYS A 72 1.20 -17.99 -9.89
C CYS A 72 -0.03 -17.75 -10.79
N SER A 73 -0.47 -18.77 -11.56
CA SER A 73 -1.72 -18.71 -12.33
C SER A 73 -2.92 -18.51 -11.42
N ALA A 74 -3.05 -19.32 -10.36
CA ALA A 74 -4.14 -19.20 -9.39
C ALA A 74 -4.16 -17.83 -8.70
N LEU A 75 -2.99 -17.25 -8.40
CA LEU A 75 -2.90 -15.90 -7.84
C LEU A 75 -3.44 -14.84 -8.82
N VAL A 76 -3.02 -14.88 -10.08
CA VAL A 76 -3.47 -13.91 -11.09
C VAL A 76 -4.96 -14.06 -11.38
N GLU A 77 -5.48 -15.28 -11.40
CA GLU A 77 -6.92 -15.56 -11.53
C GLU A 77 -7.72 -14.96 -10.36
N ALA A 78 -7.26 -15.17 -9.12
CA ALA A 78 -7.90 -14.59 -7.93
C ALA A 78 -7.87 -13.05 -7.92
N LEU A 79 -6.76 -12.45 -8.35
CA LEU A 79 -6.69 -10.99 -8.49
C LEU A 79 -7.62 -10.48 -9.61
N THR A 80 -7.76 -11.23 -10.69
CA THR A 80 -8.67 -10.90 -11.79
C THR A 80 -10.13 -10.99 -11.35
N SER A 81 -10.51 -11.99 -10.54
CA SER A 81 -11.88 -12.09 -10.00
C SER A 81 -12.19 -10.92 -9.05
N LEU A 82 -11.24 -10.56 -8.17
CA LEU A 82 -11.37 -9.41 -7.28
C LEU A 82 -11.56 -8.09 -8.05
N ARG A 83 -10.90 -7.92 -9.20
CA ARG A 83 -11.08 -6.75 -10.06
C ARG A 83 -12.52 -6.61 -10.56
N THR A 84 -13.22 -7.72 -10.77
CA THR A 84 -14.63 -7.74 -11.17
C THR A 84 -15.58 -7.53 -9.98
N ASP A 85 -15.26 -8.11 -8.82
CA ASP A 85 -16.13 -8.10 -7.65
C ASP A 85 -16.09 -6.78 -6.87
N LEU A 86 -14.91 -6.16 -6.72
CA LEU A 86 -14.73 -4.94 -5.92
C LEU A 86 -15.57 -3.75 -6.40
N PRO A 87 -15.70 -3.47 -7.72
CA PRO A 87 -16.60 -2.43 -8.20
C PRO A 87 -18.06 -2.66 -7.79
N ALA A 88 -18.54 -3.92 -7.81
CA ALA A 88 -19.89 -4.26 -7.38
C ALA A 88 -20.11 -4.00 -5.88
N MET A 89 -19.04 -4.06 -5.07
CA MET A 89 -19.09 -3.69 -3.65
C MET A 89 -18.99 -2.18 -3.41
N THR A 90 -18.50 -1.41 -4.39
CA THR A 90 -18.24 0.03 -4.24
C THR A 90 -19.52 0.87 -4.37
N GLU A 91 -20.61 0.29 -4.91
CA GLU A 91 -21.88 0.99 -5.15
C GLU A 91 -22.87 1.00 -3.97
N VAL A 92 -22.39 0.82 -2.74
CA VAL A 92 -23.24 1.04 -1.57
C VAL A 92 -23.19 2.51 -1.19
N ASP A 93 -24.15 3.31 -1.67
CA ASP A 93 -24.41 4.63 -1.11
C ASP A 93 -24.85 4.45 0.36
N PRO A 94 -24.01 4.85 1.35
CA PRO A 94 -24.35 4.68 2.75
C PRO A 94 -25.46 5.64 3.19
N GLY A 95 -25.93 6.51 2.30
CA GLY A 95 -26.99 7.47 2.54
C GLY A 95 -26.53 8.72 3.28
N PRO A 96 -27.37 9.77 3.32
CA PRO A 96 -26.99 11.07 3.87
C PRO A 96 -26.67 11.03 5.38
N TRP A 97 -27.20 10.04 6.11
CA TRP A 97 -26.97 9.90 7.55
C TRP A 97 -25.51 9.52 7.86
N PHE A 98 -24.87 8.70 7.02
CA PHE A 98 -23.49 8.27 7.23
C PHE A 98 -22.52 9.45 7.08
N THR A 99 -22.70 10.25 6.04
CA THR A 99 -21.90 11.47 5.81
C THR A 99 -22.04 12.43 6.99
N GLN A 100 -23.25 12.62 7.53
CA GLN A 100 -23.47 13.42 8.73
C GLN A 100 -22.77 12.84 9.97
N ALA A 101 -22.79 11.51 10.14
CA ALA A 101 -22.12 10.85 11.25
C ALA A 101 -20.59 10.99 11.17
N VAL A 102 -19.99 10.81 9.99
CA VAL A 102 -18.55 11.00 9.74
C VAL A 102 -18.17 12.46 9.95
N LEU A 103 -18.94 13.42 9.44
CA LEU A 103 -18.67 14.84 9.65
C LEU A 103 -18.78 15.25 11.12
N ARG A 104 -19.74 14.68 11.87
CA ARG A 104 -19.85 14.90 13.32
C ARG A 104 -18.66 14.30 14.07
N ALA A 105 -18.16 13.14 13.64
CA ALA A 105 -17.02 12.47 14.24
C ALA A 105 -15.66 13.12 13.89
N THR A 106 -15.52 13.68 12.69
CA THR A 106 -14.27 14.28 12.19
C THR A 106 -14.17 15.77 12.42
N ARG A 107 -15.28 16.50 12.61
CA ARG A 107 -15.23 17.84 13.18
C ARG A 107 -14.58 17.69 14.55
N HIS A 108 -13.34 18.18 14.67
CA HIS A 108 -12.62 18.37 15.92
C HIS A 108 -13.39 19.33 16.82
N GLN A 109 -14.53 18.89 17.36
CA GLN A 109 -15.04 19.47 18.58
C GLN A 109 -13.99 19.14 19.64
N PRO A 110 -13.46 20.15 20.37
CA PRO A 110 -12.61 19.87 21.51
C PRO A 110 -13.40 18.93 22.41
N ILE A 111 -12.87 17.72 22.60
CA ILE A 111 -13.49 16.67 23.39
C ILE A 111 -13.71 17.28 24.77
N ARG A 112 -14.93 17.75 25.03
CA ARG A 112 -15.38 17.97 26.39
C ARG A 112 -15.33 16.58 27.00
N ARG A 113 -14.34 16.35 27.86
CA ARG A 113 -14.08 15.10 28.60
C ARG A 113 -15.22 14.79 29.58
N SER A 114 -16.47 14.76 29.13
CA SER A 114 -17.46 13.91 29.75
C SER A 114 -17.16 12.51 29.26
N ALA A 115 -16.68 11.65 30.15
CA ALA A 115 -16.35 10.27 29.84
C ALA A 115 -17.61 9.52 29.41
N ASP A 116 -17.94 9.60 28.12
CA ASP A 116 -18.93 8.72 27.50
C ASP A 116 -18.29 7.35 27.33
N LEU A 117 -18.25 6.61 28.44
CA LEU A 117 -17.76 5.23 28.52
C LEU A 117 -18.46 4.34 27.49
N ARG A 118 -19.72 4.66 27.15
CA ARG A 118 -20.50 3.91 26.16
C ARG A 118 -19.94 4.10 24.75
N GLY A 119 -19.63 5.34 24.38
CA GLY A 119 -18.97 5.67 23.10
C GLY A 119 -17.56 5.09 22.99
N LEU A 120 -16.81 5.05 24.10
CA LEU A 120 -15.49 4.41 24.15
C LEU A 120 -15.59 2.89 23.98
N TRP A 121 -16.52 2.26 24.69
CA TRP A 121 -16.74 0.81 24.63
C TRP A 121 -17.19 0.35 23.23
N TRP A 122 -18.06 1.12 22.58
CA TRP A 122 -18.49 0.82 21.20
C TRP A 122 -17.34 0.90 20.19
N ARG A 123 -16.45 1.91 20.31
CA ARG A 123 -15.24 2.02 19.48
C ARG A 123 -14.25 0.90 19.74
N LEU A 124 -14.14 0.43 20.99
CA LEU A 124 -13.30 -0.70 21.35
C LEU A 124 -13.82 -2.00 20.72
N MET A 125 -15.13 -2.23 20.76
CA MET A 125 -15.78 -3.44 20.23
C MET A 125 -15.69 -3.57 18.70
N HIS A 126 -15.58 -2.46 17.96
CA HIS A 126 -15.42 -2.48 16.49
C HIS A 126 -13.96 -2.65 16.01
N ARG A 127 -12.99 -2.78 16.91
CA ARG A 127 -11.63 -3.17 16.53
C ARG A 127 -11.54 -4.70 16.44
N PRO A 128 -11.30 -5.29 15.26
CA PRO A 128 -11.31 -6.75 15.08
C PRO A 128 -10.21 -7.48 15.86
N ARG A 129 -9.18 -6.77 16.33
CA ARG A 129 -8.13 -7.36 17.19
C ARG A 129 -8.53 -7.51 18.66
N ILE A 130 -9.50 -6.75 19.13
CA ILE A 130 -9.86 -6.74 20.56
C ILE A 130 -10.73 -7.95 20.93
N SER A 131 -11.54 -8.47 20.02
CA SER A 131 -12.30 -9.71 20.26
C SER A 131 -11.39 -10.90 20.56
N LEU A 132 -10.25 -11.00 19.86
CA LEU A 132 -9.28 -12.07 20.08
C LEU A 132 -8.58 -11.91 21.44
N GLU A 133 -8.15 -10.69 21.78
CA GLU A 133 -7.49 -10.40 23.05
C GLU A 133 -8.43 -10.60 24.25
N THR A 134 -9.71 -10.18 24.15
CA THR A 134 -10.68 -10.36 25.23
C THR A 134 -11.11 -11.81 25.37
N ALA A 135 -11.25 -12.56 24.26
CA ALA A 135 -11.48 -14.00 24.30
C ALA A 135 -10.32 -14.71 24.99
N TYR A 136 -9.07 -14.33 24.70
CA TYR A 136 -7.89 -14.90 25.35
C TYR A 136 -7.84 -14.57 26.84
N LEU A 137 -8.08 -13.31 27.23
CA LEU A 137 -8.13 -12.91 28.64
C LEU A 137 -9.27 -13.60 29.40
N GLY A 138 -10.43 -13.74 28.77
CA GLY A 138 -11.57 -14.47 29.33
C GLY A 138 -11.25 -15.95 29.53
N ALA A 139 -10.63 -16.59 28.55
CA ALA A 139 -10.19 -17.97 28.64
C ALA A 139 -9.13 -18.14 29.74
N ALA A 140 -8.13 -17.25 29.81
CA ALA A 140 -7.09 -17.26 30.84
C ALA A 140 -7.68 -17.05 32.25
N ALA A 141 -8.63 -16.12 32.41
CA ALA A 141 -9.30 -15.88 33.68
C ALA A 141 -10.19 -17.06 34.10
N GLY A 142 -10.93 -17.67 33.17
CA GLY A 142 -11.71 -18.88 33.43
C GLY A 142 -10.83 -20.07 33.81
N LEU A 143 -9.68 -20.21 33.13
CA LEU A 143 -8.67 -21.21 33.45
C LEU A 143 -8.06 -20.95 34.84
N MET A 144 -7.69 -19.71 35.13
CA MET A 144 -7.18 -19.31 36.44
C MET A 144 -8.22 -19.56 37.55
N GLY A 145 -9.49 -19.29 37.31
CA GLY A 145 -10.59 -19.54 38.25
C GLY A 145 -10.92 -21.01 38.47
N THR A 146 -10.64 -21.88 37.50
CA THR A 146 -10.82 -23.34 37.64
C THR A 146 -9.61 -24.00 38.32
N TYR A 147 -8.39 -23.50 38.08
CA TYR A 147 -7.17 -24.03 38.69
C TYR A 147 -6.80 -23.41 40.04
N LEU A 148 -7.29 -22.22 40.38
CA LEU A 148 -7.20 -21.69 41.74
C LEU A 148 -8.43 -22.16 42.52
N PRO A 149 -8.31 -23.14 43.43
CA PRO A 149 -9.40 -23.43 44.35
C PRO A 149 -9.59 -22.19 45.25
N LEU A 150 -10.69 -21.47 45.04
CA LEU A 150 -11.14 -20.36 45.87
C LEU A 150 -11.79 -20.70 47.24
N PRO A 151 -11.93 -21.95 47.74
CA PRO A 151 -12.77 -22.19 48.92
C PRO A 151 -12.15 -21.74 50.27
N ALA A 152 -10.95 -21.15 50.32
CA ALA A 152 -10.29 -20.80 51.58
C ALA A 152 -10.33 -19.30 51.99
N LEU A 153 -10.83 -18.39 51.15
CA LEU A 153 -10.82 -16.94 51.45
C LEU A 153 -12.16 -16.37 51.93
N ALA A 154 -13.17 -17.22 52.17
CA ALA A 154 -14.56 -16.79 52.27
C ALA A 154 -15.03 -16.11 53.58
N PRO A 155 -14.32 -16.06 54.73
CA PRO A 155 -14.80 -15.23 55.83
C PRO A 155 -13.77 -14.30 56.50
N ARG A 156 -12.72 -13.84 55.80
CA ARG A 156 -11.79 -12.82 56.35
C ARG A 156 -11.55 -11.60 55.46
N VAL A 157 -12.50 -11.30 54.58
CA VAL A 157 -12.35 -10.21 53.59
C VAL A 157 -12.54 -8.78 54.17
N PRO A 158 -13.32 -8.48 55.23
CA PRO A 158 -13.50 -7.07 55.60
C PRO A 158 -12.26 -6.42 56.26
N ALA A 159 -11.28 -7.19 56.73
CA ALA A 159 -10.09 -6.64 57.41
C ALA A 159 -8.89 -6.36 56.49
N LEU A 160 -8.78 -7.04 55.35
CA LEU A 160 -7.64 -6.88 54.42
C LEU A 160 -7.90 -5.91 53.26
N VAL A 161 -9.16 -5.45 53.08
CA VAL A 161 -9.52 -4.52 51.99
C VAL A 161 -9.23 -3.05 52.35
N GLN A 162 -9.17 -2.68 53.64
CA GLN A 162 -8.82 -1.32 54.03
C GLN A 162 -7.40 -0.87 53.64
N PRO A 163 -6.31 -1.65 53.85
CA PRO A 163 -4.98 -1.20 53.45
C PRO A 163 -4.77 -1.14 51.92
N LEU A 164 -5.58 -1.87 51.14
CA LEU A 164 -5.52 -1.80 49.67
C LEU A 164 -6.21 -0.54 49.13
N GLY A 165 -7.28 -0.07 49.78
CA GLY A 165 -7.96 1.18 49.42
C GLY A 165 -7.05 2.40 49.53
N ASP A 166 -6.28 2.48 50.62
CA ASP A 166 -5.32 3.57 50.83
C ASP A 166 -4.13 3.52 49.86
N SER A 167 -3.73 2.30 49.47
CA SER A 167 -2.66 2.10 48.49
C SER A 167 -3.13 2.48 47.09
N ALA A 168 -4.36 2.09 46.71
CA ALA A 168 -4.96 2.45 45.44
C ALA A 168 -5.19 3.96 45.30
N LEU A 169 -5.63 4.64 46.37
CA LEU A 169 -5.77 6.10 46.39
C LEU A 169 -4.42 6.82 46.26
N ARG A 170 -3.34 6.29 46.87
CA ARG A 170 -1.99 6.85 46.69
C ARG A 170 -1.47 6.65 45.27
N VAL A 171 -1.65 5.47 44.69
CA VAL A 171 -1.25 5.20 43.30
C VAL A 171 -2.05 6.07 42.32
N ALA A 172 -3.36 6.21 42.51
CA ALA A 172 -4.18 7.10 41.71
C ALA A 172 -3.71 8.57 41.81
N GLY A 173 -3.34 9.02 43.02
CA GLY A 173 -2.75 10.34 43.24
C GLY A 173 -1.41 10.52 42.52
N GLN A 174 -0.53 9.52 42.57
CA GLN A 174 0.76 9.53 41.90
C GLN A 174 0.62 9.56 40.38
N VAL A 175 -0.30 8.77 39.82
CA VAL A 175 -0.59 8.75 38.37
C VAL A 175 -1.16 10.11 37.93
N ALA A 176 -2.12 10.68 38.67
CA ALA A 176 -2.65 12.00 38.37
C ALA A 176 -1.58 13.11 38.48
N GLN A 177 -0.61 12.96 39.38
CA GLN A 177 0.51 13.89 39.50
C GLN A 177 1.55 13.72 38.39
N ALA A 178 1.82 12.48 37.95
CA ALA A 178 2.67 12.19 36.81
C ALA A 178 2.07 12.76 35.52
N GLU A 179 0.76 12.60 35.31
CA GLU A 179 0.05 13.14 34.14
C GLU A 179 0.08 14.68 34.11
N ARG A 180 -0.02 15.34 35.28
CA ARG A 180 0.17 16.80 35.37
C ARG A 180 1.59 17.23 34.98
N ARG A 181 2.63 16.48 35.37
CA ARG A 181 4.02 16.79 35.01
C ARG A 181 4.29 16.60 33.53
N THR A 182 3.81 15.51 32.93
CA THR A 182 3.97 15.26 31.49
C THR A 182 3.17 16.25 30.66
N SER A 183 1.95 16.59 31.08
CA SER A 183 1.12 17.60 30.41
C SER A 183 1.77 18.99 30.44
N ALA A 184 2.34 19.39 31.58
CA ALA A 184 3.06 20.66 31.70
C ALA A 184 4.35 20.68 30.86
N SER A 185 5.07 19.56 30.78
CA SER A 185 6.23 19.39 29.90
C SER A 185 5.83 19.50 28.43
N LEU A 186 4.75 18.82 28.03
CA LEU A 186 4.23 18.85 26.67
C LEU A 186 3.69 20.23 26.29
N GLN A 187 2.99 20.94 27.18
CA GLN A 187 2.59 22.33 26.91
C GLN A 187 3.78 23.28 26.78
N ARG A 188 4.90 22.99 27.47
CA ARG A 188 6.11 23.79 27.36
C ARG A 188 6.88 23.49 26.06
N SER A 189 6.84 22.25 25.57
CA SER A 189 7.42 21.89 24.26
C SER A 189 6.50 22.23 23.08
N LEU A 190 5.19 22.26 23.31
CA LEU A 190 4.16 22.66 22.33
C LEU A 190 3.81 24.14 22.43
N ARG A 191 4.46 24.92 23.30
CA ARG A 191 4.47 26.37 23.13
C ARG A 191 5.05 26.59 21.73
N PRO A 192 4.24 27.05 20.77
CA PRO A 192 4.69 27.14 19.41
C PRO A 192 5.93 28.02 19.43
N ILE A 193 6.99 27.57 18.77
CA ILE A 193 8.04 28.43 18.26
C ILE A 193 7.33 29.35 17.26
N VAL A 194 6.54 30.30 17.76
CA VAL A 194 6.14 31.49 17.05
C VAL A 194 7.40 32.33 17.05
N SER A 195 8.34 31.93 16.19
CA SER A 195 9.25 32.90 15.62
C SER A 195 8.36 34.05 15.16
N PRO A 196 8.58 35.29 15.63
CA PRO A 196 7.83 36.43 15.12
C PRO A 196 7.91 36.36 13.60
N ARG A 197 6.73 36.24 12.97
CA ARG A 197 6.59 36.12 11.52
C ARG A 197 7.43 37.24 10.90
N PRO A 198 8.54 36.95 10.19
CA PRO A 198 9.29 38.00 9.52
C PRO A 198 8.31 38.71 8.59
N ALA A 199 8.26 40.04 8.70
CA ALA A 199 7.39 40.89 7.92
C ALA A 199 7.42 40.46 6.45
N PRO A 200 6.27 40.47 5.74
CA PRO A 200 6.19 40.03 4.37
C PRO A 200 7.19 40.80 3.51
N ARG A 201 8.28 40.13 3.10
CA ARG A 201 9.16 40.63 2.05
C ARG A 201 8.31 40.79 0.78
N PRO A 202 8.37 41.95 0.10
CA PRO A 202 7.59 42.19 -1.10
C PRO A 202 7.90 41.14 -2.15
N ARG A 203 6.86 40.37 -2.48
CA ARG A 203 6.86 39.19 -3.35
C ARG A 203 6.91 39.66 -4.81
N GLY A 204 8.03 40.25 -5.23
CA GLY A 204 8.12 40.97 -6.52
C GLY A 204 8.87 40.27 -7.66
N SER A 205 9.95 39.52 -7.41
CA SER A 205 10.92 39.24 -8.49
C SER A 205 11.06 37.78 -8.94
N LEU A 206 10.62 36.79 -8.14
CA LEU A 206 10.83 35.38 -8.45
C LEU A 206 9.75 34.79 -9.36
N TRP A 207 8.49 35.19 -9.19
CA TRP A 207 7.40 34.74 -10.06
C TRP A 207 7.48 35.34 -11.48
N GLN A 208 8.01 36.56 -11.63
CA GLN A 208 8.26 37.15 -12.95
C GLN A 208 9.40 36.43 -13.70
N ARG A 209 10.43 35.94 -12.99
CA ARG A 209 11.51 35.16 -13.62
C ARG A 209 11.10 33.73 -13.98
N LEU A 210 10.21 33.09 -13.21
CA LEU A 210 9.70 31.75 -13.55
C LEU A 210 8.68 31.80 -14.70
N SER A 211 7.81 32.82 -14.70
CA SER A 211 6.79 32.96 -15.76
C SER A 211 7.38 33.37 -17.11
N SER A 212 8.49 34.11 -17.15
CA SER A 212 9.18 34.39 -18.42
C SER A 212 9.80 33.12 -19.02
N TRP A 213 10.45 32.29 -18.21
CA TRP A 213 11.09 31.05 -18.67
C TRP A 213 10.09 30.00 -19.19
N ILE A 214 8.91 29.87 -18.55
CA ILE A 214 7.85 28.96 -19.01
C ILE A 214 7.25 29.44 -20.34
N ARG A 215 7.12 30.75 -20.54
CA ARG A 215 6.51 31.31 -21.76
C ARG A 215 7.41 31.15 -23.00
N THR A 216 8.73 31.17 -22.85
CA THR A 216 9.67 30.92 -23.95
C THR A 216 9.73 29.44 -24.35
N ARG A 217 9.54 28.51 -23.41
CA ARG A 217 9.64 27.06 -23.70
C ARG A 217 8.38 26.46 -24.33
N LEU A 218 7.21 27.07 -24.10
CA LEU A 218 5.93 26.60 -24.67
C LEU A 218 5.68 27.03 -26.13
N GLN A 219 6.44 27.98 -26.68
CA GLN A 219 6.33 28.33 -28.10
C GLN A 219 6.94 27.28 -29.03
N VAL A 220 7.91 26.49 -28.55
CA VAL A 220 8.57 25.44 -29.36
C VAL A 220 7.66 24.20 -29.54
N PHE A 221 6.71 23.97 -28.64
CA PHE A 221 5.80 22.82 -28.70
C PHE A 221 4.44 23.09 -29.38
N ARG A 222 4.19 24.31 -29.86
CA ARG A 222 3.01 24.64 -30.69
C ARG A 222 3.28 24.49 -32.18
N ARG A 223 4.00 23.45 -32.60
CA ARG A 223 3.86 22.93 -33.96
C ARG A 223 2.66 22.00 -33.97
N THR A 224 1.51 22.55 -34.34
CA THR A 224 0.31 21.79 -34.69
C THR A 224 0.68 20.71 -35.70
N PRO A 225 0.34 19.42 -35.48
CA PRO A 225 0.45 18.41 -36.52
C PRO A 225 -0.41 18.82 -37.73
N PRO A 226 0.02 18.52 -38.97
CA PRO A 226 -0.77 18.81 -40.15
C PRO A 226 -2.12 18.07 -40.06
N PRO A 227 -3.22 18.67 -40.54
CA PRO A 227 -4.52 18.02 -40.56
C PRO A 227 -4.46 16.75 -41.41
N PRO A 228 -5.22 15.69 -41.05
CA PRO A 228 -5.32 14.50 -41.88
C PRO A 228 -5.89 14.84 -43.27
N PRO A 229 -5.49 14.13 -44.34
CA PRO A 229 -6.04 14.34 -45.66
C PRO A 229 -7.55 14.09 -45.64
N SER A 230 -8.32 15.04 -46.18
CA SER A 230 -9.77 14.90 -46.31
C SER A 230 -10.14 13.62 -47.05
N PRO A 231 -11.14 12.84 -46.59
CA PRO A 231 -11.62 11.68 -47.32
C PRO A 231 -12.16 12.13 -48.67
N GLU A 232 -11.59 11.59 -49.74
CA GLU A 232 -12.01 11.82 -51.12
C GLU A 232 -13.52 11.58 -51.25
N ALA A 233 -14.24 12.65 -51.60
CA ALA A 233 -15.66 12.59 -51.86
C ALA A 233 -15.91 11.66 -53.05
N LYS A 234 -16.43 10.47 -52.76
CA LYS A 234 -16.85 9.47 -53.74
C LYS A 234 -17.99 10.05 -54.57
N MET A 235 -17.67 10.54 -55.76
CA MET A 235 -18.62 11.09 -56.73
C MET A 235 -19.62 9.99 -57.13
N PRO A 236 -20.95 10.20 -57.01
CA PRO A 236 -21.93 9.22 -57.41
C PRO A 236 -21.93 9.05 -58.94
N PRO A 237 -22.16 7.84 -59.46
CA PRO A 237 -22.18 7.57 -60.90
C PRO A 237 -23.32 8.33 -61.58
N SER A 238 -22.98 9.00 -62.68
CA SER A 238 -23.90 9.68 -63.58
C SER A 238 -24.90 8.69 -64.15
N ALA A 239 -26.19 8.90 -63.89
CA ALA A 239 -27.26 8.24 -64.62
C ALA A 239 -27.30 8.82 -66.03
N ASN A 240 -27.13 7.97 -67.05
CA ASN A 240 -27.41 8.33 -68.44
C ASN A 240 -28.86 7.96 -68.80
N PRO A 241 -29.55 8.82 -69.57
CA PRO A 241 -30.88 8.54 -70.15
C PRO A 241 -30.81 7.56 -71.34
#